data_AF-A0A2A4PEV9-F1
#
_entry.id   AF-A0A2A4PEV9-F1
#
_cell.length_a   1.000
_cell.length_b   1.000
_cell.length_c   1.000
_cell.angle_alpha   90.00
_cell.angle_beta   90.00
_cell.angle_gamma   90.00
#
_symmetry.space_group_name_H-M   'P 1'
#
loop_
_entity.id
_entity.type
_entity.pdbx_description
1 polymer ?
#
loop_
_entity_poly.entity_id
_entity_poly.type
_entity_poly.pdbx_seq_one_letter_code
_entity_poly.pdbx_strand_id
1 'polypeptide(L)'
;MRMMKLVTILALLCWLPNGLANDGMGWGSLSSETQQVLKPFANKWDSLSEAKRQKLAKGADRWLAMSPEQKSRAKKRFSKWRQLTPEQKKSTRQKFHKFQSLPPQKKRALRKRAKWLKSLPPERRQQLRKKWRKRRQPKS
;
A
#
# COMPACT_ATOMS: atom_id res chain seq x y z
N MET A 1 22.94 8.85 -4.55
CA MET A 1 22.24 8.11 -5.63
C MET A 1 20.72 7.98 -5.35
N ARG A 2 19.97 8.84 -6.04
CA ARG A 2 18.56 8.78 -6.51
C ARG A 2 17.43 8.55 -5.49
N MET A 3 16.89 9.70 -5.07
CA MET A 3 15.71 10.03 -4.27
C MET A 3 14.34 9.49 -4.78
N MET A 4 14.29 8.35 -5.47
CA MET A 4 13.04 7.76 -6.03
C MET A 4 12.25 6.91 -5.01
N LYS A 5 12.26 7.30 -3.73
CA LYS A 5 11.85 6.43 -2.60
C LYS A 5 10.53 6.84 -1.92
N LEU A 6 9.71 7.72 -2.50
CA LEU A 6 8.40 8.08 -1.93
C LEU A 6 7.19 7.64 -2.78
N VAL A 7 7.41 7.20 -4.02
CA VAL A 7 6.32 6.90 -4.98
C VAL A 7 5.50 5.65 -4.60
N THR A 8 6.04 4.70 -3.82
CA THR A 8 5.36 3.41 -3.61
C THR A 8 4.55 3.25 -2.31
N ILE A 9 4.48 4.25 -1.42
CA ILE A 9 3.52 4.23 -0.29
C ILE A 9 2.09 4.52 -0.76
N LEU A 10 1.93 5.24 -1.88
CA LEU A 10 0.64 5.68 -2.39
C LEU A 10 -0.14 4.67 -3.23
N ALA A 11 0.52 3.65 -3.77
CA ALA A 11 -0.05 2.83 -4.84
C ALA A 11 -0.93 1.66 -4.37
N LEU A 12 -1.36 1.63 -3.11
CA LEU A 12 -2.08 0.49 -2.52
C LEU A 12 -3.54 0.74 -2.14
N LEU A 13 -4.13 1.89 -2.52
CA LEU A 13 -5.57 2.09 -2.45
C LEU A 13 -6.00 3.12 -3.51
N CYS A 14 -6.48 2.65 -4.65
CA CYS A 14 -7.32 3.43 -5.57
C CYS A 14 -8.00 2.47 -6.56
N TRP A 15 -9.20 2.01 -6.20
CA TRP A 15 -10.20 1.60 -7.18
C TRP A 15 -11.48 2.31 -6.79
N LEU A 16 -11.66 3.50 -7.35
CA LEU A 16 -12.94 4.17 -7.53
C LEU A 16 -12.84 4.92 -8.87
N PRO A 17 -13.82 4.78 -9.78
CA PRO A 17 -13.99 5.71 -10.88
C PRO A 17 -14.61 6.99 -10.30
N ASN A 18 -14.20 8.16 -10.76
CA ASN A 18 -15.01 9.37 -10.61
C ASN A 18 -14.71 10.34 -11.75
N GLY A 19 -15.79 10.92 -12.23
CA GLY A 19 -15.93 11.69 -13.45
C GLY A 19 -15.21 13.03 -13.45
N LEU A 20 -15.29 13.64 -14.64
CA LEU A 20 -14.62 14.83 -15.10
C LEU A 20 -15.09 16.09 -14.33
N ALA A 21 -14.13 16.83 -13.80
CA ALA A 21 -14.22 18.27 -13.60
C ALA A 21 -12.80 18.83 -13.73
N ASN A 22 -12.60 19.73 -14.69
CA ASN A 22 -11.32 20.32 -15.06
C ASN A 22 -11.13 21.65 -14.32
N ASP A 23 -10.90 21.57 -13.02
CA ASP A 23 -10.14 22.57 -12.26
C ASP A 23 -8.97 21.81 -11.64
N GLY A 24 -7.95 21.62 -12.46
CA GLY A 24 -6.80 20.78 -12.13
C GLY A 24 -6.13 21.27 -10.85
N MET A 25 -5.89 20.37 -9.90
CA MET A 25 -5.24 20.67 -8.63
C MET A 25 -3.84 21.24 -8.88
N GLY A 26 -3.73 22.56 -8.98
CA GLY A 26 -2.46 23.28 -9.12
C GLY A 26 -1.60 23.11 -7.88
N TRP A 27 -0.27 23.20 -8.04
CA TRP A 27 0.65 23.04 -6.91
C TRP A 27 0.33 23.98 -5.74
N GLY A 28 -0.12 25.20 -6.05
CA GLY A 28 -0.48 26.23 -5.07
C GLY A 28 -1.75 25.97 -4.27
N SER A 29 -2.63 25.05 -4.67
CA SER A 29 -3.86 24.74 -3.91
C SER A 29 -3.65 23.70 -2.80
N LEU A 30 -2.45 23.12 -2.72
CA LEU A 30 -2.06 22.18 -1.67
C LEU A 30 -1.71 22.92 -0.37
N SER A 31 -1.97 22.30 0.79
CA SER A 31 -1.50 22.84 2.08
C SER A 31 0.03 22.92 2.12
N SER A 32 0.58 23.85 2.90
CA SER A 32 2.04 24.06 3.03
C SER A 32 2.77 22.79 3.49
N GLU A 33 2.18 22.04 4.41
CA GLU A 33 2.71 20.77 4.90
C GLU A 33 2.73 19.69 3.80
N THR A 34 1.67 19.64 2.99
CA THR A 34 1.56 18.70 1.87
C THR A 34 2.54 19.06 0.76
N GLN A 35 2.73 20.34 0.45
CA GLN A 35 3.78 20.82 -0.45
C GLN A 35 5.17 20.44 0.05
N GLN A 36 5.43 20.53 1.36
CA GLN A 36 6.72 20.14 1.94
C GLN A 36 7.00 18.65 1.76
N VAL A 37 6.00 17.79 1.96
CA VAL A 37 6.11 16.34 1.73
C VAL A 37 6.30 16.01 0.25
N LEU A 38 5.64 16.76 -0.63
CA LEU A 38 5.68 16.55 -2.07
C LEU A 38 6.74 17.37 -2.79
N LYS A 39 7.60 18.12 -2.10
CA LYS A 39 8.65 18.99 -2.69
C LYS A 39 9.44 18.33 -3.82
N PRO A 40 9.81 17.02 -3.78
CA PRO A 40 10.49 16.35 -4.89
C PRO A 40 9.68 16.25 -6.19
N PHE A 41 8.37 16.46 -6.13
CA PHE A 41 7.44 16.42 -7.25
C PHE A 41 7.04 17.81 -7.76
N ALA A 42 7.41 18.90 -7.06
CA ALA A 42 7.03 20.27 -7.40
C ALA A 42 7.33 20.61 -8.88
N ASN A 43 8.57 20.37 -9.31
CA ASN A 43 9.02 20.67 -10.69
C ASN A 43 8.30 19.87 -11.78
N LYS A 44 7.66 18.76 -11.43
CA LYS A 44 6.94 17.89 -12.38
C LYS A 44 5.44 17.95 -12.16
N TRP A 45 4.94 18.75 -11.21
CA TRP A 45 3.56 18.67 -10.76
C TRP A 45 2.58 18.91 -11.90
N ASP A 46 2.83 19.92 -12.71
CA ASP A 46 1.96 20.29 -13.83
C ASP A 46 2.04 19.32 -15.01
N SER A 47 3.12 18.52 -15.10
CA SER A 47 3.24 17.44 -16.07
C SER A 47 2.47 16.17 -15.67
N LEU A 48 2.00 16.08 -14.42
CA LEU A 48 1.24 14.94 -13.93
C LEU A 48 -0.22 15.07 -14.31
N SER A 49 -0.83 13.97 -14.75
CA SER A 49 -2.27 13.91 -14.93
C SER A 49 -3.00 14.18 -13.61
N GLU A 50 -4.22 14.71 -13.70
CA GLU A 50 -5.02 15.05 -12.53
C GLU A 50 -5.20 13.87 -11.56
N ALA A 51 -5.47 12.68 -12.10
CA ALA A 51 -5.58 11.46 -11.31
C ALA A 51 -4.28 11.11 -10.54
N LYS A 52 -3.10 11.48 -11.05
CA LYS A 52 -1.82 11.30 -10.34
C LYS A 52 -1.63 12.39 -9.28
N ARG A 53 -1.91 13.66 -9.59
CA ARG A 53 -1.85 14.79 -8.65
C ARG A 53 -2.74 14.54 -7.43
N GLN A 54 -4.00 14.20 -7.67
CA GLN A 54 -4.96 13.90 -6.60
C GLN A 54 -4.53 12.69 -5.75
N LYS A 55 -3.93 11.65 -6.36
CA LYS A 55 -3.38 10.53 -5.61
C LYS A 55 -2.24 10.99 -4.71
N LEU A 56 -1.28 11.74 -5.26
CA LEU A 56 -0.11 12.31 -4.56
C LEU A 56 -0.54 13.13 -3.36
N ALA A 57 -1.45 14.09 -3.54
CA ALA A 57 -2.01 14.92 -2.49
C ALA A 57 -2.64 14.07 -1.37
N LYS A 58 -3.62 13.22 -1.71
CA LYS A 58 -4.29 12.33 -0.73
C LYS A 58 -3.32 11.43 0.03
N GLY A 59 -2.21 11.04 -0.59
CA GLY A 59 -1.20 10.23 0.06
C GLY A 59 -0.29 11.01 0.99
N ALA A 60 0.03 12.25 0.65
CA ALA A 60 0.75 13.18 1.52
C ALA A 60 -0.08 13.55 2.75
N ASP A 61 -1.37 13.87 2.59
CA ASP A 61 -2.28 14.17 3.71
C ASP A 61 -2.35 12.99 4.68
N ARG A 62 -2.53 11.77 4.16
CA ARG A 62 -2.50 10.55 4.98
C ARG A 62 -1.17 10.36 5.69
N TRP A 63 -0.06 10.69 5.04
CA TRP A 63 1.26 10.59 5.66
C TRP A 63 1.40 11.59 6.81
N LEU A 64 0.93 12.82 6.63
CA LEU A 64 0.95 13.86 7.65
C LEU A 64 0.10 13.45 8.86
N ALA A 65 -1.11 12.94 8.62
CA ALA A 65 -2.03 12.45 9.65
C ALA A 65 -1.56 11.18 10.40
N MET A 66 -0.47 10.53 9.99
CA MET A 66 0.03 9.35 10.68
C MET A 66 0.81 9.70 11.95
N SER A 67 0.59 8.90 13.02
CA SER A 67 1.43 8.91 14.22
C SER A 67 2.89 8.52 13.90
N PRO A 68 3.87 8.87 14.75
CA PRO A 68 5.26 8.45 14.57
C PRO A 68 5.44 6.93 14.40
N GLU A 69 4.68 6.13 15.15
CA GLU A 69 4.71 4.66 15.08
C GLU A 69 4.10 4.16 13.76
N GLN A 70 3.02 4.80 13.29
CA GLN A 70 2.43 4.50 12.00
C GLN A 70 3.40 4.83 10.85
N LYS A 71 4.06 5.99 10.89
CA LYS A 71 5.12 6.39 9.95
C LYS A 71 6.27 5.37 9.98
N SER A 72 6.74 4.96 11.16
CA SER A 72 7.80 3.94 11.31
C SER A 72 7.40 2.60 10.69
N ARG A 73 6.18 2.11 10.95
CA ARG A 73 5.65 0.88 10.33
C ARG A 73 5.53 1.01 8.81
N ALA A 74 5.11 2.16 8.31
CA ALA A 74 5.03 2.43 6.87
C ALA A 74 6.43 2.41 6.22
N LYS A 75 7.42 3.08 6.81
CA LYS A 75 8.83 3.03 6.37
C LYS A 75 9.37 1.60 6.31
N LYS A 76 9.13 0.80 7.35
CA LYS A 76 9.55 -0.62 7.39
C LYS A 76 8.92 -1.45 6.26
N ARG A 77 7.61 -1.28 6.01
CA ARG A 77 6.92 -1.96 4.90
C ARG A 77 7.46 -1.52 3.54
N PHE A 78 7.72 -0.23 3.39
CA PHE A 78 8.27 0.33 2.17
C PHE A 78 9.66 -0.21 1.86
N SER A 79 10.54 -0.30 2.86
CA SER A 79 11.88 -0.87 2.70
C SER A 79 11.82 -2.32 2.19
N LYS A 80 10.95 -3.14 2.80
CA LYS A 80 10.71 -4.52 2.36
C LYS A 80 10.16 -4.59 0.94
N TRP A 81 9.21 -3.73 0.60
CA TRP A 81 8.64 -3.66 -0.75
C TRP A 81 9.70 -3.33 -1.81
N ARG A 82 10.61 -2.39 -1.51
CA ARG A 82 11.68 -1.98 -2.42
C ARG A 82 12.63 -3.12 -2.74
N GLN A 83 12.91 -3.98 -1.76
CA GLN A 83 13.76 -5.17 -1.89
C GLN A 83 13.12 -6.31 -2.70
N LEU A 84 11.80 -6.26 -2.98
CA LEU A 84 11.16 -7.29 -3.78
C LEU A 84 11.60 -7.23 -5.26
N THR A 85 11.79 -8.38 -5.88
CA THR A 85 12.04 -8.50 -7.33
C THR A 85 10.81 -8.07 -8.14
N PRO A 86 10.94 -7.74 -9.43
CA PRO A 86 9.79 -7.42 -10.29
C PRO A 86 8.70 -8.50 -10.27
N GLU A 87 9.08 -9.78 -10.28
CA GLU A 87 8.17 -10.92 -10.25
C GLU A 87 7.44 -11.00 -8.90
N GLN A 88 8.15 -10.79 -7.80
CA GLN A 88 7.57 -10.74 -6.45
C GLN A 88 6.60 -9.56 -6.30
N LYS A 89 6.94 -8.39 -6.86
CA LYS A 89 6.06 -7.22 -6.91
C LYS A 89 4.81 -7.53 -7.73
N LYS A 90 4.93 -8.16 -8.90
CA LYS A 90 3.81 -8.59 -9.76
C LYS A 90 2.91 -9.57 -9.02
N SER A 91 3.47 -10.63 -8.42
CA SER A 91 2.73 -11.61 -7.62
C SER A 91 1.97 -10.94 -6.46
N THR A 92 2.61 -10.00 -5.78
CA THR A 92 1.97 -9.29 -4.66
C THR A 92 0.83 -8.40 -5.13
N ARG A 93 1.00 -7.68 -6.26
CA ARG A 93 -0.08 -6.89 -6.87
C ARG A 93 -1.25 -7.76 -7.28
N GLN A 94 -1.00 -8.92 -7.89
CA GLN A 94 -2.05 -9.88 -8.27
C GLN A 94 -2.82 -10.40 -7.03
N LYS A 95 -2.10 -10.80 -5.98
CA LYS A 95 -2.73 -11.23 -4.71
C LYS A 95 -3.56 -10.13 -4.09
N PHE A 96 -3.09 -8.88 -4.16
CA PHE A 96 -3.83 -7.73 -3.67
C PHE A 96 -5.11 -7.47 -4.50
N HIS A 97 -5.03 -7.52 -5.83
CA HIS A 97 -6.23 -7.38 -6.68
C HIS A 97 -7.26 -8.47 -6.39
N LYS A 98 -6.82 -9.73 -6.28
CA LYS A 98 -7.68 -10.85 -5.88
C LYS A 98 -8.32 -10.61 -4.51
N PHE A 99 -7.58 -10.06 -3.55
CA PHE A 99 -8.14 -9.72 -2.24
C PHE A 99 -9.15 -8.57 -2.35
N GLN A 100 -8.91 -7.57 -3.20
CA GLN A 100 -9.81 -6.44 -3.40
C GLN A 100 -11.10 -6.83 -4.14
N SER A 101 -11.09 -7.85 -4.99
CA SER A 101 -12.30 -8.36 -5.61
C SER A 101 -13.15 -9.24 -4.68
N LEU A 102 -12.66 -9.59 -3.48
CA LEU A 102 -13.47 -10.37 -2.53
C LEU A 102 -14.65 -9.56 -1.96
N PRO A 103 -15.80 -10.22 -1.72
CA PRO A 103 -16.90 -9.64 -0.96
C PRO A 103 -16.46 -9.12 0.42
N PRO A 104 -17.08 -8.05 0.96
CA PRO A 104 -16.71 -7.46 2.24
C PRO A 104 -16.66 -8.45 3.40
N GLN A 105 -17.62 -9.39 3.46
CA GLN A 105 -17.66 -10.44 4.49
C GLN A 105 -16.44 -11.36 4.42
N LYS A 106 -16.04 -11.80 3.21
CA LYS A 106 -14.83 -12.61 3.00
C LYS A 106 -13.56 -11.83 3.38
N LYS A 107 -13.48 -10.54 3.02
CA LYS A 107 -12.37 -9.66 3.47
C LYS A 107 -12.30 -9.59 5.00
N ARG A 108 -13.43 -9.41 5.68
CA ARG A 108 -13.50 -9.36 7.16
C ARG A 108 -13.05 -10.66 7.80
N ALA A 109 -13.51 -11.80 7.29
CA ALA A 109 -13.10 -13.12 7.76
C ALA A 109 -11.58 -13.34 7.61
N LEU A 110 -11.01 -12.99 6.46
CA LEU A 110 -9.57 -13.09 6.23
C LEU A 110 -8.76 -12.19 7.16
N ARG A 111 -9.21 -10.95 7.39
CA ARG A 111 -8.56 -10.04 8.35
C ARG A 111 -8.60 -10.58 9.78
N LYS A 112 -9.75 -11.12 10.22
CA LYS A 112 -9.89 -11.76 11.54
C LYS A 112 -8.93 -12.94 11.67
N ARG A 113 -8.90 -13.85 10.69
CA ARG A 113 -7.99 -15.00 10.66
C ARG A 113 -6.51 -14.58 10.67
N ALA A 114 -6.16 -13.53 9.93
CA ALA A 114 -4.80 -12.99 9.92
C ALA A 114 -4.42 -12.36 11.27
N LYS A 115 -5.35 -11.70 11.97
CA LYS A 115 -5.13 -11.15 13.32
C LYS A 115 -4.91 -12.29 14.31
N TRP A 116 -5.79 -13.28 14.33
CA TRP A 116 -5.65 -14.48 15.16
C TRP A 116 -4.33 -15.21 14.92
N LEU A 117 -3.94 -15.43 13.66
CA LEU A 117 -2.68 -16.10 13.36
C LEU A 117 -1.47 -15.30 13.85
N LYS A 118 -1.55 -13.96 13.90
CA LYS A 118 -0.47 -13.10 14.41
C LYS A 118 -0.38 -13.09 15.94
N SER A 119 -1.49 -13.31 16.64
CA SER A 119 -1.52 -13.37 18.11
C SER A 119 -1.06 -14.72 18.67
N LEU A 120 -0.94 -15.76 17.84
CA LEU A 120 -0.44 -17.06 18.29
C LEU A 120 1.08 -17.02 18.59
N PRO A 121 1.55 -17.79 19.60
CA PRO A 121 2.97 -18.01 19.85
C PRO A 121 3.72 -18.52 18.60
N PRO A 122 5.01 -18.17 18.43
CA PRO A 122 5.82 -18.61 17.28
C PRO A 122 5.74 -20.12 17.01
N GLU A 123 5.79 -20.95 18.04
CA GLU A 123 5.80 -22.41 17.99
C GLU A 123 4.47 -22.92 17.42
N ARG A 124 3.34 -22.38 17.92
CA ARG A 124 2.00 -22.70 17.43
C ARG A 124 1.82 -22.29 15.97
N ARG A 125 2.36 -21.14 15.56
CA ARG A 125 2.34 -20.70 14.15
C ARG A 125 3.15 -21.64 13.26
N GLN A 126 4.32 -22.10 13.72
CA GLN A 126 5.13 -23.07 12.99
C GLN A 126 4.42 -24.42 12.84
N GLN A 127 3.82 -24.94 13.92
CA GLN A 127 3.03 -26.17 13.88
C GLN A 127 1.89 -26.08 12.85
N LEU A 128 1.14 -24.96 12.83
CA LEU A 128 0.07 -24.75 11.85
C LEU A 128 0.61 -24.71 10.41
N ARG A 129 1.74 -24.03 10.17
CA ARG A 129 2.39 -24.00 8.85
C ARG A 129 2.80 -25.41 8.39
N LYS A 130 3.41 -26.21 9.28
CA LYS A 130 3.77 -27.61 8.98
C LYS A 130 2.52 -28.43 8.64
N LYS A 131 1.45 -28.33 9.43
CA LYS A 131 0.17 -29.02 9.19
C LYS A 131 -0.46 -28.64 7.85
N TRP A 132 -0.43 -27.36 7.46
CA TRP A 132 -0.96 -26.93 6.16
C TRP A 132 -0.08 -27.37 4.99
N ARG A 133 1.25 -27.37 5.17
CA ARG A 133 2.17 -27.89 4.15
C ARG A 133 1.90 -29.37 3.86
N LYS A 134 1.76 -30.20 4.91
CA LYS A 134 1.45 -31.63 4.77
C LYS A 134 0.11 -31.86 4.04
N ARG A 135 -0.92 -31.05 4.34
CA ARG A 135 -2.22 -31.13 3.66
C ARG A 135 -2.24 -30.68 2.21
N ARG A 136 -1.29 -29.84 1.80
CA ARG A 136 -1.20 -29.30 0.44
C ARG A 136 -0.33 -30.15 -0.49
N GLN A 137 0.39 -31.13 0.04
CA GLN A 137 1.10 -32.11 -0.76
C GLN A 137 0.09 -33.18 -1.18
N PRO A 138 -0.06 -33.48 -2.49
CA PRO A 138 -0.82 -34.66 -2.90
C PRO A 138 -0.16 -35.88 -2.27
N LYS A 139 -0.96 -36.86 -1.81
CA LYS A 139 -0.40 -38.17 -1.47
C LYS A 139 0.17 -38.74 -2.77
N SER A 140 1.48 -39.01 -2.76
CA SER A 140 2.17 -39.77 -3.80
C SER A 140 1.57 -41.17 -3.91
#